data_AF-A0A4S2S9H9-F1
#
_entry.id   AF-A0A4S2S9H9-F1
#
_cell.length_a   1.000
_cell.length_b   1.000
_cell.length_c   1.000
_cell.angle_alpha   90.00
_cell.angle_beta   90.00
_cell.angle_gamma   90.00
#
_symmetry.space_group_name_H-M   'P 1'
#
loop_
_entity.id
_entity.type
_entity.pdbx_description
1 polymer ?
#
loop_
_entity_poly.entity_id
_entity_poly.type
_entity_poly.pdbx_seq_one_letter_code
_entity_poly.pdbx_strand_id
1 'polypeptide(L)'
;MTPAELLHAFARTRASLDGAEVTFWWSGDVHSWAPDQPYRRLFGFEGVNVARLVDDPETGGFQLLTREAAFYLDPQTREILDTWEGKPVIHIWNDPANLRLRPFPVPLTELGDQVCFSLEIPLAYPSPLPVAEYPLNSADDTYKALELFQFFAPRSVLTTEEPGVPCTMSWMRMSPWLPWMEQGQRPGGLTFHCRGRKLASYAEVPERTRAHIAAHHPEYAHAPEKWTEPNETSWTSFRRHHAPQPRP
;
A
#
# COMPACT_ATOMS: atom_id res chain seq x y z
N MET A 1 22.09 -10.64 -15.87
CA MET A 1 21.99 -9.30 -15.25
C MET A 1 22.51 -9.37 -13.83
N THR A 2 23.22 -8.34 -13.39
CA THR A 2 23.67 -8.20 -12.00
C THR A 2 22.52 -7.78 -11.09
N PRO A 3 22.61 -7.99 -9.77
CA PRO A 3 21.62 -7.46 -8.82
C PRO A 3 21.42 -5.94 -8.92
N ALA A 4 22.48 -5.18 -9.22
CA ALA A 4 22.40 -3.73 -9.40
C ALA A 4 21.61 -3.35 -10.66
N GLU A 5 21.85 -4.04 -11.79
CA GLU A 5 21.09 -3.82 -13.03
C GLU A 5 19.59 -4.12 -12.83
N LEU A 6 19.26 -5.20 -12.10
CA LEU A 6 17.88 -5.55 -11.77
C LEU A 6 17.23 -4.52 -10.83
N LEU A 7 17.98 -4.01 -9.85
CA LEU A 7 17.51 -2.95 -8.96
C LEU A 7 17.18 -1.67 -9.74
N HIS A 8 18.03 -1.26 -10.68
CA HIS A 8 17.77 -0.10 -11.54
C HIS A 8 16.52 -0.30 -12.40
N ALA A 9 16.36 -1.48 -13.02
CA ALA A 9 15.17 -1.80 -13.81
C ALA A 9 13.90 -1.78 -12.93
N PHE A 10 13.97 -2.31 -11.71
CA PHE A 10 12.87 -2.25 -10.74
C PHE A 10 12.58 -0.82 -10.29
N ALA A 11 13.60 0.01 -10.07
CA ALA A 11 13.46 1.41 -9.71
C ALA A 11 12.75 2.23 -10.80
N ARG A 12 13.11 2.05 -12.09
CA ARG A 12 12.40 2.65 -13.24
C ARG A 12 10.93 2.21 -13.34
N THR A 13 10.65 0.98 -12.91
CA THR A 13 9.30 0.41 -12.87
C THR A 13 8.47 1.06 -11.77
N ARG A 14 9.03 1.24 -10.57
CA ARG A 14 8.34 1.79 -9.39
C ARG A 14 8.27 3.32 -9.36
N ALA A 15 9.26 4.00 -9.92
CA ALA A 15 9.45 5.45 -9.82
C ALA A 15 10.17 5.99 -11.06
N SER A 16 10.80 7.16 -10.94
CA SER A 16 11.64 7.77 -11.98
C SER A 16 13.05 7.99 -11.43
N LEU A 17 14.08 7.61 -12.19
CA LEU A 17 15.49 7.77 -11.80
C LEU A 17 15.96 9.23 -11.78
N ASP A 18 15.26 10.14 -12.45
CA ASP A 18 15.56 11.57 -12.46
C ASP A 18 14.98 12.32 -11.24
N GLY A 19 14.36 11.60 -10.30
CA GLY A 19 13.74 12.18 -9.11
C GLY A 19 12.39 12.86 -9.36
N ALA A 20 11.80 12.72 -10.55
CA ALA A 20 10.45 13.21 -10.81
C ALA A 20 9.41 12.48 -9.93
N GLU A 21 8.35 13.20 -9.57
CA GLU A 21 7.23 12.60 -8.84
C GLU A 21 6.48 11.60 -9.73
N VAL A 22 6.17 10.44 -9.16
CA VAL A 22 5.43 9.38 -9.82
C VAL A 22 4.20 9.05 -8.98
N THR A 23 3.03 9.00 -9.61
CA THR A 23 1.81 8.50 -8.97
C THR A 23 1.51 7.09 -9.45
N PHE A 24 1.42 6.15 -8.51
CA PHE A 24 0.71 4.89 -8.72
C PHE A 24 -0.73 5.04 -8.27
N TRP A 25 -1.67 4.57 -9.07
CA TRP A 25 -3.07 4.45 -8.70
C TRP A 25 -3.50 2.99 -8.77
N TRP A 26 -4.34 2.56 -7.83
CA TRP A 26 -4.95 1.24 -7.84
C TRP A 26 -6.41 1.27 -7.43
N SER A 27 -7.11 0.22 -7.85
CA SER A 27 -8.50 -0.02 -7.51
C SER A 27 -8.76 -1.52 -7.40
N GLY A 28 -9.65 -1.90 -6.49
CA GLY A 28 -9.93 -3.29 -6.17
C GLY A 28 -11.11 -3.43 -5.23
N ASP A 29 -11.13 -4.57 -4.56
CA ASP A 29 -12.18 -4.97 -3.64
C ASP A 29 -11.58 -5.60 -2.39
N VAL A 30 -12.29 -5.45 -1.26
CA VAL A 30 -11.94 -6.05 0.03
C VAL A 30 -12.99 -7.09 0.39
N HIS A 31 -12.54 -8.31 0.64
CA HIS A 31 -13.37 -9.43 1.03
C HIS A 31 -13.08 -9.83 2.47
N SER A 32 -14.11 -10.14 3.25
CA SER A 32 -13.91 -10.85 4.51
C SER A 32 -13.79 -12.35 4.28
N TRP A 33 -13.04 -13.01 5.14
CA TRP A 33 -13.01 -14.47 5.27
C TRP A 33 -13.11 -14.85 6.75
N ALA A 34 -13.72 -15.99 7.05
CA ALA A 34 -13.72 -16.61 8.38
C ALA A 34 -13.90 -18.14 8.21
N PRO A 35 -13.43 -18.98 9.16
CA PRO A 35 -13.46 -20.44 9.03
C PRO A 35 -14.84 -21.01 8.66
N ASP A 36 -15.90 -20.48 9.26
CA ASP A 36 -17.26 -21.01 9.12
C ASP A 36 -18.21 -20.07 8.35
N GLN A 37 -17.67 -19.14 7.55
CA GLN A 37 -18.49 -18.19 6.80
C GLN A 37 -18.05 -18.07 5.35
N PRO A 38 -18.99 -17.90 4.40
CA PRO A 38 -18.64 -17.63 3.02
C PRO A 38 -17.90 -16.29 2.91
N TYR A 39 -17.04 -16.18 1.90
CA TYR A 39 -16.43 -14.90 1.54
C TYR A 39 -17.52 -13.87 1.25
N ARG A 40 -17.34 -12.65 1.78
CA ARG A 40 -18.24 -11.52 1.50
C ARG A 40 -17.42 -10.35 1.02
N ARG A 41 -17.80 -9.76 -0.10
CA ARG A 41 -17.25 -8.46 -0.51
C ARG A 41 -17.82 -7.40 0.44
N LEU A 42 -16.94 -6.77 1.21
CA LEU A 42 -17.32 -5.73 2.16
C LEU A 42 -17.22 -4.34 1.54
N PHE A 43 -16.15 -4.10 0.78
CA PHE A 43 -15.82 -2.77 0.28
C PHE A 43 -15.31 -2.83 -1.16
N GLY A 44 -15.58 -1.76 -1.90
CA GLY A 44 -14.63 -1.33 -2.92
C GLY A 44 -13.39 -0.72 -2.27
N PHE A 45 -12.27 -0.70 -2.98
CA PHE A 45 -11.03 -0.09 -2.50
C PHE A 45 -10.36 0.69 -3.63
N GLU A 46 -9.82 1.85 -3.32
CA GLU A 46 -9.10 2.68 -4.29
C GLU A 46 -8.06 3.52 -3.56
N GLY A 47 -6.89 3.70 -4.17
CA GLY A 47 -5.83 4.47 -3.54
C GLY A 47 -4.78 4.97 -4.51
N VAL A 48 -3.89 5.79 -3.96
CA VAL A 48 -2.75 6.38 -4.62
C VAL A 48 -1.51 6.29 -3.75
N ASN A 49 -0.36 6.10 -4.39
CA ASN A 49 0.95 6.23 -3.79
C ASN A 49 1.72 7.24 -4.64
N VAL A 50 2.06 8.38 -4.05
CA VAL A 50 2.84 9.42 -4.72
C VAL A 50 4.26 9.33 -4.20
N ALA A 51 5.19 9.09 -5.12
CA ALA A 51 6.54 8.66 -4.82
C ALA A 51 7.59 9.54 -5.49
N ARG A 52 8.72 9.70 -4.81
CA ARG A 52 9.96 10.26 -5.34
C ARG A 52 11.10 9.30 -5.07
N LEU A 53 11.96 9.10 -6.05
CA LEU A 53 13.18 8.31 -5.89
C LEU A 53 14.36 9.24 -5.59
N VAL A 54 15.19 8.85 -4.63
CA VAL A 54 16.43 9.54 -4.27
C VAL A 54 17.54 8.49 -4.24
N ASP A 55 18.71 8.81 -4.78
CA ASP A 55 19.88 7.93 -4.69
C ASP A 55 20.31 7.73 -3.23
N ASP A 56 20.75 6.52 -2.89
CA ASP A 56 21.34 6.18 -1.60
C ASP A 56 22.80 5.72 -1.82
N PRO A 57 23.77 6.67 -1.92
CA PRO A 57 25.16 6.35 -2.21
C PRO A 57 25.83 5.47 -1.13
N GLU A 58 25.35 5.55 0.11
CA GLU A 58 25.89 4.74 1.21
C GLU A 58 25.62 3.25 1.01
N THR A 59 24.46 2.91 0.43
CA THR A 59 24.06 1.52 0.21
C THR A 59 24.16 1.07 -1.25
N GLY A 60 24.48 1.98 -2.17
CA GLY A 60 24.48 1.72 -3.61
C GLY A 60 23.07 1.40 -4.14
N GLY A 61 22.05 1.97 -3.50
CA GLY A 61 20.64 1.71 -3.79
C GLY A 61 19.84 3.00 -3.92
N PHE A 62 18.55 2.92 -3.59
CA PHE A 62 17.63 4.05 -3.65
C PHE A 62 16.75 4.16 -2.40
N GLN A 63 16.35 5.38 -2.09
CA GLN A 63 15.28 5.72 -1.18
C GLN A 63 14.03 6.06 -1.99
N LEU A 64 12.96 5.29 -1.79
CA LEU A 64 11.66 5.59 -2.34
C LEU A 64 10.85 6.32 -1.27
N LEU A 65 10.75 7.65 -1.41
CA LEU A 65 10.00 8.52 -0.52
C LEU A 65 8.54 8.52 -0.95
N THR A 66 7.60 8.13 -0.08
CA THR A 66 6.20 8.03 -0.51
C THR A 66 5.18 8.48 0.54
N ARG A 67 4.06 8.98 0.02
CA ARG A 67 2.78 9.08 0.74
C ARG A 67 1.78 8.14 0.11
N GLU A 68 0.97 7.51 0.94
CA GLU A 68 -0.10 6.62 0.49
C GLU A 68 -1.45 7.05 1.07
N ALA A 69 -2.43 7.23 0.19
CA ALA A 69 -3.82 7.44 0.56
C ALA A 69 -4.69 6.35 -0.04
N ALA A 70 -5.58 5.73 0.74
CA ALA A 70 -6.51 4.74 0.22
C ALA A 70 -7.85 4.72 0.97
N PHE A 71 -8.92 4.49 0.21
CA PHE A 71 -10.29 4.71 0.64
C PHE A 71 -11.10 3.43 0.55
N TYR A 72 -11.87 3.15 1.60
CA TYR A 72 -12.87 2.10 1.61
C TYR A 72 -14.15 2.67 1.01
N LEU A 73 -14.67 1.97 0.02
CA LEU A 73 -15.78 2.42 -0.80
C LEU A 73 -16.98 1.51 -0.63
N ASP A 74 -18.17 2.04 -0.88
CA ASP A 74 -19.38 1.25 -0.99
C ASP A 74 -19.17 0.18 -2.08
N PRO A 75 -19.46 -1.10 -1.80
CA PRO A 75 -19.17 -2.18 -2.75
C PRO A 75 -20.02 -2.10 -4.03
N GLN A 76 -21.15 -1.38 -4.03
CA GLN A 76 -22.03 -1.22 -5.17
C GLN A 76 -21.82 0.12 -5.89
N THR A 77 -21.91 1.23 -5.17
CA THR A 77 -21.87 2.59 -5.75
C THR A 77 -20.45 3.10 -5.94
N ARG A 78 -19.47 2.52 -5.24
CA ARG A 78 -18.07 2.97 -5.17
C ARG A 78 -17.89 4.34 -4.51
N GLU A 79 -18.90 4.89 -3.86
CA GLU A 79 -18.75 6.11 -3.06
C GLU A 79 -17.86 5.87 -1.85
N ILE A 80 -17.10 6.90 -1.43
CA ILE A 80 -16.24 6.82 -0.24
C ILE A 80 -17.15 6.70 0.99
N LEU A 81 -16.88 5.70 1.84
CA LEU A 81 -17.72 5.43 3.01
C LEU A 81 -17.28 6.22 4.23
N ASP A 82 -18.22 6.92 4.86
CA ASP A 82 -18.03 7.49 6.19
C ASP A 82 -18.25 6.46 7.31
N THR A 83 -19.15 5.50 7.08
CA THR A 83 -19.54 4.50 8.09
C THR A 83 -19.70 3.09 7.53
N TRP A 84 -19.47 2.09 8.39
CA TRP A 84 -19.71 0.67 8.12
C TRP A 84 -20.27 -0.01 9.37
N GLU A 85 -21.44 -0.65 9.26
CA GLU A 85 -22.14 -1.29 10.39
C GLU A 85 -22.24 -0.38 11.63
N GLY A 86 -22.54 0.91 11.42
CA GLY A 86 -22.68 1.92 12.46
C GLY A 86 -21.37 2.47 13.03
N LYS A 87 -20.21 2.01 12.55
CA LYS A 87 -18.88 2.49 12.99
C LYS A 87 -18.27 3.45 11.97
N PRO A 88 -17.56 4.50 12.41
CA PRO A 88 -16.78 5.34 11.50
C PRO A 88 -15.73 4.52 10.76
N VAL A 89 -15.64 4.72 9.45
CA VAL A 89 -14.57 4.13 8.64
C VAL A 89 -13.31 4.97 8.80
N ILE A 90 -12.18 4.31 9.02
CA ILE A 90 -10.88 4.98 9.03
C ILE A 90 -10.15 4.63 7.73
N HIS A 91 -10.05 5.62 6.85
CA HIS A 91 -9.28 5.53 5.61
C HIS A 91 -7.77 5.54 5.86
N ILE A 92 -7.01 5.12 4.86
CA ILE A 92 -5.56 5.06 4.93
C ILE A 92 -4.99 6.42 4.53
N TRP A 93 -4.16 6.95 5.42
CA TRP A 93 -3.36 8.16 5.24
C TRP A 93 -1.96 7.88 5.80
N ASN A 94 -1.17 7.10 5.08
CA ASN A 94 0.17 6.72 5.52
C ASN A 94 1.18 7.77 5.03
N ASP A 95 1.75 8.52 5.97
CA ASP A 95 2.88 9.42 5.75
C ASP A 95 3.83 9.37 6.96
N PRO A 96 5.08 8.89 6.81
CA PRO A 96 5.68 8.34 5.58
C PRO A 96 5.29 6.89 5.32
N ALA A 97 5.36 6.47 4.05
CA ALA A 97 5.30 5.07 3.60
C ALA A 97 6.57 4.72 2.79
N ASN A 98 7.73 5.00 3.35
CA ASN A 98 9.01 4.96 2.64
C ASN A 98 9.55 3.53 2.47
N LEU A 99 10.34 3.30 1.41
CA LEU A 99 11.02 2.03 1.18
C LEU A 99 12.49 2.25 0.83
N ARG A 100 13.40 1.52 1.48
CA ARG A 100 14.81 1.46 1.06
C ARG A 100 15.00 0.29 0.10
N LEU A 101 15.41 0.61 -1.12
CA LEU A 101 15.71 -0.33 -2.19
C LEU A 101 17.22 -0.55 -2.23
N ARG A 102 17.69 -1.62 -1.61
CA ARG A 102 19.12 -2.01 -1.66
C ARG A 102 19.34 -3.04 -2.78
N PRO A 103 20.56 -3.26 -3.25
CA PRO A 103 20.83 -4.36 -4.19
C PRO A 103 20.44 -5.71 -3.58
N PHE A 104 19.32 -6.25 -4.04
CA PHE A 104 18.89 -7.62 -3.79
C PHE A 104 18.40 -8.20 -5.12
N PRO A 105 18.42 -9.53 -5.29
CA PRO A 105 17.86 -10.13 -6.50
C PRO A 105 16.34 -9.96 -6.47
N VAL A 106 15.85 -8.84 -7.04
CA VAL A 106 14.41 -8.61 -7.21
C VAL A 106 13.86 -9.75 -8.07
N PRO A 107 12.95 -10.59 -7.55
CA PRO A 107 12.39 -11.69 -8.33
C PRO A 107 11.80 -11.17 -9.63
N LEU A 108 12.26 -11.74 -10.75
CA LEU A 108 11.88 -11.35 -12.10
C LEU A 108 11.36 -12.58 -12.85
N THR A 109 10.19 -12.45 -13.47
CA THR A 109 9.68 -13.43 -14.42
C THR A 109 9.56 -12.77 -15.79
N GLU A 110 10.15 -13.38 -16.83
CA GLU A 110 9.97 -12.92 -18.20
C GLU A 110 8.64 -13.46 -18.75
N LEU A 111 7.81 -12.57 -19.31
CA LEU A 111 6.47 -12.85 -19.82
C LEU A 111 6.32 -12.41 -21.28
N GLY A 112 7.27 -12.80 -22.13
CA GLY A 112 7.30 -12.39 -23.53
C GLY A 112 7.79 -10.95 -23.70
N ASP A 113 6.92 -10.06 -24.16
CA ASP A 113 7.18 -8.63 -24.34
C ASP A 113 7.16 -7.84 -23.03
N GLN A 114 6.77 -8.48 -21.93
CA GLN A 114 6.81 -7.93 -20.58
C GLN A 114 7.76 -8.68 -19.65
N VAL A 115 8.08 -8.03 -18.54
CA VAL A 115 8.63 -8.65 -17.35
C VAL A 115 7.73 -8.38 -16.16
N CYS A 116 7.71 -9.30 -15.20
CA CYS A 116 7.02 -9.15 -13.93
C CYS A 116 8.04 -9.16 -12.79
N PHE A 117 8.11 -8.07 -12.04
CA PHE A 117 8.82 -8.03 -10.76
C PHE A 117 7.85 -8.41 -9.64
N SER A 118 8.21 -9.39 -8.83
CA SER A 118 7.38 -9.86 -7.72
C SER A 118 8.01 -9.50 -6.38
N LEU A 119 7.21 -8.97 -5.46
CA LEU A 119 7.60 -8.79 -4.06
C LEU A 119 6.61 -9.49 -3.15
N GLU A 120 7.09 -10.49 -2.40
CA GLU A 120 6.33 -11.10 -1.31
C GLU A 120 6.81 -10.52 0.03
N ILE A 121 5.90 -9.94 0.81
CA ILE A 121 6.19 -9.30 2.08
C ILE A 121 5.40 -10.00 3.19
N PRO A 122 5.95 -11.08 3.79
CA PRO A 122 5.38 -11.68 4.99
C PRO A 122 5.73 -10.80 6.20
N LEU A 123 4.73 -10.15 6.77
CA LEU A 123 4.86 -9.31 7.96
C LEU A 123 4.56 -10.14 9.22
N ALA A 124 5.46 -10.04 10.20
CA ALA A 124 5.27 -10.58 11.55
C ALA A 124 6.08 -9.73 12.54
N TYR A 125 5.41 -8.88 13.31
CA TYR A 125 6.06 -7.99 14.29
C TYR A 125 5.13 -7.71 15.48
N PRO A 126 5.65 -7.23 16.63
CA PRO A 126 4.82 -6.88 17.78
C PRO A 126 3.71 -5.89 17.39
N SER A 127 2.46 -6.25 17.65
CA SER A 127 1.32 -5.40 17.34
C SER A 127 1.45 -4.09 18.11
N PRO A 128 1.27 -2.93 17.46
CA PRO A 128 1.21 -1.66 18.18
C PRO A 128 -0.09 -1.52 18.98
N LEU A 129 -1.04 -2.46 18.83
CA LEU A 129 -2.28 -2.56 19.58
C LEU A 129 -2.26 -3.87 20.40
N PRO A 130 -1.65 -3.89 21.61
CA PRO A 130 -1.68 -5.07 22.48
C PRO A 130 -3.12 -5.46 22.81
N VAL A 131 -3.44 -6.76 22.81
CA VAL A 131 -4.81 -7.27 23.03
C VAL A 131 -5.35 -6.89 24.40
N ALA A 132 -4.48 -6.86 25.43
CA ALA A 132 -4.87 -6.44 26.77
C ALA A 132 -5.37 -4.98 26.82
N GLU A 133 -4.80 -4.11 25.97
CA GLU A 133 -5.16 -2.69 25.86
C GLU A 133 -6.26 -2.43 24.82
N TYR A 134 -6.32 -3.22 23.75
CA TYR A 134 -7.23 -3.05 22.61
C TYR A 134 -7.98 -4.35 22.27
N PRO A 135 -8.76 -4.91 23.22
CA PRO A 135 -9.37 -6.22 23.07
C PRO A 135 -10.38 -6.31 21.93
N LEU A 136 -11.02 -5.21 21.55
CA LEU A 136 -11.96 -5.17 20.42
C LEU A 136 -11.26 -4.94 19.07
N ASN A 137 -10.08 -4.31 19.06
CA ASN A 137 -9.44 -3.81 17.84
C ASN A 137 -8.26 -4.67 17.40
N SER A 138 -7.76 -5.55 18.26
CA SER A 138 -6.61 -6.40 17.98
C SER A 138 -6.97 -7.88 18.09
N ALA A 139 -6.41 -8.67 17.18
CA ALA A 139 -6.58 -10.12 17.14
C ALA A 139 -5.50 -10.86 17.93
N ASP A 140 -4.29 -10.31 18.01
CA ASP A 140 -3.12 -10.93 18.63
C ASP A 140 -2.09 -9.85 19.00
N ASP A 141 -1.20 -10.15 19.95
CA ASP A 141 -0.08 -9.28 20.31
C ASP A 141 1.02 -9.26 19.23
N THR A 142 0.93 -10.14 18.22
CA THR A 142 1.73 -10.12 17.00
C THR A 142 0.87 -9.72 15.81
N TYR A 143 1.18 -8.60 15.17
CA TYR A 143 0.59 -8.28 13.88
C TYR A 143 1.18 -9.17 12.81
N LYS A 144 0.30 -9.83 12.03
CA LYS A 144 0.68 -10.64 10.87
C LYS A 144 -0.12 -10.22 9.65
N ALA A 145 0.56 -10.05 8.53
CA ALA A 145 -0.07 -9.84 7.24
C ALA A 145 0.81 -10.40 6.13
N LEU A 146 0.22 -10.65 4.98
CA LEU A 146 0.94 -11.03 3.77
C LEU A 146 0.57 -10.05 2.68
N GLU A 147 1.56 -9.34 2.14
CA GLU A 147 1.39 -8.52 0.95
C GLU A 147 2.13 -9.14 -0.23
N LEU A 148 1.44 -9.32 -1.34
CA LEU A 148 2.03 -9.85 -2.57
C LEU A 148 1.83 -8.81 -3.67
N PHE A 149 2.94 -8.31 -4.20
CA PHE A 149 2.97 -7.34 -5.29
C PHE A 149 3.49 -7.98 -6.56
N GLN A 150 2.90 -7.61 -7.69
CA GLN A 150 3.41 -7.88 -9.02
C GLN A 150 3.43 -6.57 -9.80
N PHE A 151 4.58 -6.24 -10.38
CA PHE A 151 4.78 -5.07 -11.22
C PHE A 151 5.15 -5.51 -12.63
N PHE A 152 4.25 -5.29 -13.57
CA PHE A 152 4.43 -5.64 -14.97
C PHE A 152 4.97 -4.42 -15.72
N ALA A 153 6.11 -4.59 -16.39
CA ALA A 153 6.77 -3.56 -17.17
C ALA A 153 7.12 -4.10 -18.57
N PRO A 154 7.28 -3.23 -19.59
CA PRO A 154 7.83 -3.64 -20.87
C PRO A 154 9.21 -4.29 -20.68
N ARG A 155 9.51 -5.36 -21.44
CA ARG A 155 10.82 -6.04 -21.37
C ARG A 155 11.99 -5.09 -21.62
N SER A 156 11.78 -4.02 -22.40
CA SER A 156 12.77 -2.97 -22.65
C SER A 156 13.28 -2.29 -21.37
N VAL A 157 12.59 -2.41 -20.23
CA VAL A 157 13.07 -1.89 -18.93
C VAL A 157 14.45 -2.44 -18.54
N LEU A 158 14.81 -3.62 -19.04
CA LEU A 158 16.10 -4.26 -18.77
C LEU A 158 17.27 -3.65 -19.57
N THR A 159 16.99 -2.85 -20.61
CA THR A 159 18.02 -2.33 -21.53
C THR A 159 17.86 -0.84 -21.86
N THR A 160 16.78 -0.20 -21.43
CA THR A 160 16.52 1.21 -21.70
C THR A 160 17.30 2.13 -20.76
N GLU A 161 17.64 3.31 -21.27
CA GLU A 161 18.22 4.40 -20.50
C GLU A 161 17.18 5.43 -20.03
N GLU A 162 15.91 5.27 -20.42
CA GLU A 162 14.83 6.16 -19.97
C GLU A 162 14.74 6.18 -18.43
N PRO A 163 14.44 7.33 -17.82
CA PRO A 163 14.42 7.45 -16.36
C PRO A 163 13.27 6.66 -15.73
N GLY A 164 12.22 6.34 -16.48
CA GLY A 164 11.12 5.50 -16.03
C GLY A 164 10.42 4.81 -17.18
N VAL A 165 9.67 3.75 -16.86
CA VAL A 165 8.81 3.03 -17.82
C VAL A 165 7.36 3.00 -17.34
N PRO A 166 6.37 2.81 -18.23
CA PRO A 166 5.02 2.45 -17.83
C PRO A 166 5.01 1.16 -17.03
N CYS A 167 4.09 1.05 -16.08
CA CYS A 167 3.93 -0.15 -15.27
C CYS A 167 2.46 -0.38 -14.94
N THR A 168 1.99 -1.62 -15.07
CA THR A 168 0.74 -2.08 -14.45
C THR A 168 1.06 -2.94 -13.24
N MET A 169 0.15 -2.98 -12.27
CA MET A 169 0.38 -3.58 -10.97
C MET A 169 -0.78 -4.49 -10.58
N SER A 170 -0.46 -5.60 -9.93
CA SER A 170 -1.39 -6.36 -9.09
C SER A 170 -0.88 -6.31 -7.65
N TRP A 171 -1.79 -6.14 -6.70
CA TRP A 171 -1.48 -6.19 -5.27
C TRP A 171 -2.57 -6.96 -4.54
N MET A 172 -2.17 -7.88 -3.70
CA MET A 172 -3.05 -8.52 -2.73
C MET A 172 -2.49 -8.40 -1.32
N ARG A 173 -3.39 -8.27 -0.36
CA ARG A 173 -3.06 -8.33 1.06
C ARG A 173 -3.99 -9.26 1.79
N MET A 174 -3.44 -10.10 2.64
CA MET A 174 -4.19 -10.82 3.66
C MET A 174 -3.83 -10.26 5.03
N SER A 175 -4.83 -9.86 5.80
CA SER A 175 -4.63 -9.28 7.14
C SER A 175 -5.75 -9.68 8.09
N PRO A 176 -5.60 -9.47 9.41
CA PRO A 176 -6.71 -9.48 10.35
C PRO A 176 -7.76 -8.42 9.97
N TRP A 177 -8.88 -8.44 10.68
CA TRP A 177 -9.84 -7.35 10.68
C TRP A 177 -9.16 -6.01 11.00
N LEU A 178 -9.64 -4.93 10.39
CA LEU A 178 -9.10 -3.60 10.67
C LEU A 178 -9.49 -3.18 12.09
N PRO A 179 -8.63 -2.41 12.80
CA PRO A 179 -8.90 -2.01 14.17
C PRO A 179 -10.25 -1.32 14.38
N TRP A 180 -10.65 -0.44 13.46
CA TRP A 180 -11.90 0.32 13.51
C TRP A 180 -13.16 -0.53 13.27
N MET A 181 -13.02 -1.77 12.79
CA MET A 181 -14.16 -2.68 12.63
C MET A 181 -14.62 -3.28 13.96
N GLU A 182 -13.76 -3.23 15.00
CA GLU A 182 -13.97 -3.84 16.32
C GLU A 182 -14.29 -5.34 16.28
N GLN A 183 -13.63 -6.05 15.35
CA GLN A 183 -13.78 -7.49 15.14
C GLN A 183 -12.54 -8.28 15.60
N GLY A 184 -11.69 -7.71 16.46
CA GLY A 184 -10.38 -8.26 16.82
C GLY A 184 -10.43 -9.71 17.30
N GLN A 185 -11.40 -10.05 18.15
CA GLN A 185 -11.54 -11.41 18.69
C GLN A 185 -12.27 -12.39 17.76
N ARG A 186 -12.76 -11.92 16.60
CA ARG A 186 -13.49 -12.75 15.66
C ARG A 186 -12.49 -13.46 14.73
N PRO A 187 -12.55 -14.79 14.61
CA PRO A 187 -11.72 -15.52 13.66
C PRO A 187 -11.90 -15.00 12.23
N GLY A 188 -10.81 -14.98 11.47
CA GLY A 188 -10.79 -14.53 10.09
C GLY A 188 -10.11 -13.17 9.91
N GLY A 189 -10.48 -12.48 8.84
CA GLY A 189 -9.89 -11.20 8.49
C GLY A 189 -10.28 -10.75 7.10
N LEU A 190 -9.37 -10.04 6.45
CA LEU A 190 -9.59 -9.38 5.18
C LEU A 190 -8.61 -9.85 4.10
N THR A 191 -9.13 -9.98 2.89
CA THR A 191 -8.37 -10.19 1.66
C THR A 191 -8.62 -9.01 0.73
N PHE A 192 -7.56 -8.25 0.47
CA PHE A 192 -7.52 -7.17 -0.50
C PHE A 192 -7.05 -7.75 -1.82
N HIS A 193 -7.71 -7.40 -2.91
CA HIS A 193 -7.26 -7.74 -4.26
C HIS A 193 -7.45 -6.54 -5.17
N CYS A 194 -6.34 -5.94 -5.56
CA CYS A 194 -6.28 -4.69 -6.29
C CYS A 194 -5.42 -4.81 -7.54
N ARG A 195 -5.73 -3.96 -8.50
CA ARG A 195 -4.94 -3.75 -9.72
C ARG A 195 -4.77 -2.27 -9.96
N GLY A 196 -3.67 -1.90 -10.60
CA GLY A 196 -3.32 -0.50 -10.76
C GLY A 196 -2.32 -0.28 -11.88
N ARG A 197 -1.84 0.96 -11.95
CA ARG A 197 -0.81 1.36 -12.89
C ARG A 197 -0.07 2.60 -12.40
N LYS A 198 1.13 2.78 -12.94
CA LYS A 198 1.86 4.04 -12.94
C LYS A 198 1.15 5.03 -13.87
N LEU A 199 0.80 6.20 -13.35
CA LEU A 199 0.16 7.27 -14.10
C LEU A 199 1.21 8.18 -14.73
N ALA A 200 0.87 8.87 -15.82
CA ALA A 200 1.73 9.91 -16.38
C ALA A 200 1.63 11.21 -15.55
N SER A 201 0.50 11.42 -14.86
CA SER A 201 0.35 12.51 -13.90
C SER A 201 -0.69 12.19 -12.83
N TYR A 202 -0.61 12.89 -11.69
CA TYR A 202 -1.63 12.83 -10.64
C TYR A 202 -3.03 13.19 -11.17
N ALA A 203 -3.14 14.03 -12.22
CA ALA A 203 -4.42 14.43 -12.79
C ALA A 203 -5.25 13.27 -13.37
N GLU A 204 -4.61 12.13 -13.68
CA GLU A 204 -5.29 10.91 -14.13
C GLU A 204 -5.94 10.11 -12.99
N VAL A 205 -5.66 10.44 -11.72
CA VAL A 205 -6.37 9.84 -10.58
C VAL A 205 -7.87 10.20 -10.70
N PRO A 206 -8.80 9.26 -10.44
CA PRO A 206 -10.23 9.52 -10.49
C PRO A 206 -10.63 10.77 -9.71
N GLU A 207 -11.50 11.59 -10.31
CA GLU A 207 -11.87 12.90 -9.77
C GLU A 207 -12.40 12.83 -8.34
N ARG A 208 -13.26 11.86 -8.03
CA ARG A 208 -13.76 11.62 -6.66
C ARG A 208 -12.63 11.53 -5.64
N THR A 209 -11.59 10.76 -5.97
CA THR A 209 -10.46 10.52 -5.09
C THR A 209 -9.56 11.75 -4.99
N ARG A 210 -9.30 12.46 -6.10
CA ARG A 210 -8.57 13.73 -6.06
C ARG A 210 -9.31 14.80 -5.25
N ALA A 211 -10.62 14.92 -5.41
CA ALA A 211 -11.44 15.87 -4.69
C ALA A 211 -11.43 15.57 -3.18
N HIS A 212 -11.54 14.29 -2.80
CA HIS A 212 -11.45 13.89 -1.39
C HIS A 212 -10.08 14.19 -0.80
N ILE A 213 -8.98 13.89 -1.51
CA ILE A 213 -7.61 14.24 -1.10
C ILE A 213 -7.47 15.76 -0.95
N ALA A 214 -7.88 16.55 -1.93
CA ALA A 214 -7.76 18.00 -1.89
C ALA A 214 -8.54 18.64 -0.73
N ALA A 215 -9.69 18.07 -0.35
CA ALA A 215 -10.55 18.60 0.71
C ALA A 215 -10.03 18.29 2.14
N HIS A 216 -9.31 17.17 2.32
CA HIS A 216 -8.92 16.69 3.64
C HIS A 216 -7.41 16.77 3.88
N HIS A 217 -6.61 16.31 2.92
CA HIS A 217 -5.17 16.14 3.04
C HIS A 217 -4.46 16.38 1.69
N PRO A 218 -4.42 17.63 1.19
CA PRO A 218 -3.88 17.95 -0.14
C PRO A 218 -2.41 17.55 -0.34
N GLU A 219 -1.64 17.38 0.74
CA GLU A 219 -0.25 16.92 0.72
C GLU A 219 -0.08 15.53 0.10
N TYR A 220 -1.12 14.69 0.06
CA TYR A 220 -1.09 13.37 -0.58
C TYR A 220 -1.18 13.42 -2.12
N ALA A 221 -1.29 14.62 -2.71
CA ALA A 221 -1.08 14.83 -4.13
C ALA A 221 0.41 14.91 -4.52
N HIS A 222 1.32 14.98 -3.52
CA HIS A 222 2.75 15.20 -3.72
C HIS A 222 3.60 14.20 -2.92
N ALA A 223 4.75 13.84 -3.48
CA ALA A 223 5.70 12.99 -2.77
C ALA A 223 6.42 13.78 -1.68
N PRO A 224 6.89 13.13 -0.60
CA PRO A 224 7.80 13.77 0.34
C PRO A 224 9.12 14.19 -0.33
N GLU A 225 9.69 15.30 0.12
CA GLU A 225 11.02 15.76 -0.35
C GLU A 225 12.18 15.18 0.47
N LYS A 226 11.90 14.66 1.67
CA LYS A 226 12.89 14.18 2.62
C LYS A 226 12.48 12.85 3.22
N TRP A 227 13.47 12.01 3.50
CA TRP A 227 13.27 10.79 4.28
C TRP A 227 12.84 11.12 5.71
N THR A 228 11.76 10.49 6.15
CA THR A 228 11.26 10.52 7.53
C THR A 228 10.92 9.10 7.98
N GLU A 229 10.96 8.87 9.29
CA GLU A 229 10.69 7.57 9.91
C GLU A 229 10.18 7.77 11.36
N PRO A 230 9.48 6.79 11.96
CA PRO A 230 9.08 5.50 11.39
C PRO A 230 7.97 5.64 10.33
N ASN A 231 7.81 4.62 9.49
CA ASN A 231 6.66 4.52 8.59
C ASN A 231 5.34 4.46 9.37
N GLU A 232 4.32 5.09 8.82
CA GLU A 232 2.95 5.00 9.28
C GLU A 232 2.25 3.76 8.72
N THR A 233 1.38 3.15 9.53
CA THR A 233 0.53 2.02 9.16
C THR A 233 -0.88 2.26 9.66
N SER A 234 -1.87 1.54 9.14
CA SER A 234 -3.25 1.62 9.64
C SER A 234 -3.36 1.33 11.15
N TRP A 235 -2.47 0.50 11.71
CA TRP A 235 -2.47 0.14 13.12
C TRP A 235 -1.83 1.23 14.01
N THR A 236 -0.71 1.80 13.60
CA THR A 236 -0.07 2.92 14.32
C THR A 236 -0.91 4.19 14.24
N SER A 237 -1.56 4.42 13.09
CA SER A 237 -2.45 5.57 12.89
C SER A 237 -3.69 5.44 13.78
N PHE A 238 -4.25 4.22 13.88
CA PHE A 238 -5.34 3.94 14.82
C PHE A 238 -4.93 4.24 16.26
N ARG A 239 -3.78 3.71 16.72
CA ARG A 239 -3.28 3.95 18.09
C ARG A 239 -3.12 5.44 18.42
N ARG A 240 -2.70 6.26 17.45
CA ARG A 240 -2.49 7.70 17.65
C ARG A 240 -3.81 8.43 17.97
N HIS A 241 -4.92 7.98 17.41
CA HIS A 241 -6.21 8.66 17.52
C HIS A 241 -7.20 7.97 18.47
N HIS A 242 -6.88 6.77 18.97
CA HIS A 242 -7.73 5.99 19.86
C HIS A 242 -7.01 5.60 21.15
N ALA A 243 -7.57 5.97 22.30
CA ALA A 243 -7.02 5.62 23.60
C ALA A 243 -7.18 4.11 23.90
N PRO A 244 -6.28 3.50 24.71
CA PRO A 244 -6.46 2.15 25.23
C PRO A 244 -7.82 1.95 25.90
N GLN A 245 -8.45 0.80 25.65
CA GLN A 245 -9.74 0.41 26.22
C GLN A 245 -9.63 -1.01 26.82
N PRO A 246 -8.87 -1.19 27.92
CA PRO A 246 -8.74 -2.48 28.57
C PRO A 246 -10.11 -2.99 29.06
N ARG A 247 -10.30 -4.32 29.04
CA ARG A 247 -11.47 -4.90 29.73
C ARG A 247 -11.31 -4.70 31.24
N PRO A 248 -12.39 -4.40 31.97
CA PRO A 248 -12.38 -4.36 33.43
C PRO A 248 -12.04 -5.72 34.05
#